data_AF-A0A9D2KHW0-F1
#
_entry.id   AF-A0A9D2KHW0-F1
#
_cell.length_a   1.000
_cell.length_b   1.000
_cell.length_c   1.000
_cell.angle_alpha   90.00
_cell.angle_beta   90.00
_cell.angle_gamma   90.00
#
_symmetry.space_group_name_H-M   'P 1'
#
loop_
_entity.id
_entity.type
_entity.pdbx_description
1 polymer ?
#
loop_
_entity_poly.entity_id
_entity_poly.type
_entity_poly.pdbx_seq_one_letter_code
_entity_poly.pdbx_strand_id
1 'polypeptide(L)'
;MILDTIALVLVLIGAILCLTASIGLLRFSDVPSRLHAATKPQVLGMMVIAVGVAVAMQSWATLAFLIPIVLIQMATAPISAHMVARQAYRNG
;
A
#
# COMPACT_ATOMS: atom_id res chain seq x y z
N MET A 1 -14.17 18.44 -12.53
CA MET A 1 -15.16 17.37 -12.86
C MET A 1 -14.50 16.11 -13.42
N ILE A 2 -13.83 16.15 -14.59
CA ILE A 2 -13.18 14.94 -15.16
C ILE A 2 -12.01 14.45 -14.28
N LEU A 3 -11.12 15.36 -13.87
CA LEU A 3 -9.99 15.02 -12.99
C LEU A 3 -10.43 14.49 -11.62
N ASP A 4 -11.48 15.07 -11.03
CA ASP A 4 -12.06 14.58 -9.77
C ASP A 4 -12.61 13.17 -9.90
N THR A 5 -13.26 12.86 -11.03
CA THR A 5 -13.78 11.52 -11.31
C THR A 5 -12.65 10.51 -11.46
N ILE A 6 -11.58 10.87 -12.18
CA ILE A 6 -10.38 10.03 -12.32
C ILE A 6 -9.75 9.79 -10.95
N ALA A 7 -9.56 10.84 -10.15
CA ALA A 7 -9.00 10.73 -8.81
C ALA A 7 -9.83 9.83 -7.91
N LEU A 8 -11.16 9.96 -7.94
CA LEU A 8 -12.08 9.13 -7.17
C LEU A 8 -12.00 7.66 -7.57
N VAL A 9 -11.94 7.36 -8.88
CA VAL A 9 -11.76 5.99 -9.38
C VAL A 9 -10.41 5.41 -8.93
N LEU A 10 -9.32 6.19 -9.02
CA LEU A 10 -8.01 5.75 -8.55
C LEU A 10 -8.03 5.44 -7.05
N VAL A 11 -8.59 6.33 -6.23
CA VAL A 11 -8.69 6.12 -4.78
C VAL A 11 -9.51 4.89 -4.45
N LEU A 12 -10.64 4.65 -5.15
CA LEU A 12 -11.45 3.45 -4.96
C LEU A 12 -10.70 2.16 -5.32
N ILE A 13 -9.98 2.16 -6.45
CA ILE A 13 -9.16 1.01 -6.85
C ILE A 13 -8.10 0.72 -5.79
N GLY A 14 -7.39 1.75 -5.34
CA GLY A 14 -6.39 1.60 -4.29
C GLY A 14 -6.96 1.14 -2.95
N ALA A 15 -8.14 1.62 -2.57
CA ALA A 15 -8.86 1.18 -1.38
C ALA A 15 -9.26 -0.30 -1.46
N ILE A 16 -9.74 -0.76 -2.61
CA ILE A 16 -10.06 -2.18 -2.83
C ILE A 16 -8.78 -3.03 -2.70
N LEU A 17 -7.65 -2.58 -3.27
CA LEU A 17 -6.37 -3.28 -3.12
C LEU A 17 -5.94 -3.38 -1.65
N CYS A 18 -6.04 -2.28 -0.88
CA CYS A 18 -5.75 -2.28 0.56
C CYS A 18 -6.69 -3.22 1.34
N LEU A 19 -7.97 -3.27 0.96
CA LEU A 19 -8.94 -4.18 1.55
C LEU A 19 -8.58 -5.64 1.25
N THR A 20 -8.22 -5.97 0.01
CA THR A 20 -7.79 -7.32 -0.35
C THR A 20 -6.52 -7.75 0.38
N ALA A 21 -5.57 -6.83 0.62
CA ALA A 21 -4.39 -7.09 1.44
C ALA A 21 -4.77 -7.46 2.88
N SER A 22 -5.68 -6.69 3.48
CA SER A 22 -6.17 -6.89 4.85
C SER A 22 -6.92 -8.23 4.97
N ILE A 23 -7.79 -8.55 4.00
CA ILE A 23 -8.50 -9.84 3.96
C ILE A 23 -7.50 -10.99 3.79
N GLY A 24 -6.50 -10.84 2.91
CA GLY A 24 -5.45 -11.84 2.70
C GLY A 24 -4.65 -12.14 3.98
N LEU A 25 -4.34 -11.12 4.78
CA LEU A 25 -3.66 -11.28 6.07
C LEU A 25 -4.44 -12.15 7.07
N LEU A 26 -5.78 -12.07 7.05
CA LEU A 26 -6.66 -12.85 7.91
C LEU A 26 -6.98 -14.25 7.34
N ARG A 27 -6.98 -14.39 6.02
CA ARG A 27 -7.36 -15.63 5.33
C ARG A 27 -6.24 -16.67 5.30
N PHE A 28 -4.99 -16.24 5.12
CA PHE A 28 -3.86 -17.16 5.02
C PHE A 28 -3.37 -17.60 6.41
N SER A 29 -3.17 -18.91 6.56
CA SER A 29 -2.61 -19.53 7.77
C SER A 29 -1.09 -19.43 7.85
N ASP A 30 -0.39 -19.52 6.71
CA ASP A 30 1.07 -19.54 6.66
C ASP A 30 1.68 -18.14 6.63
N VAL A 31 2.74 -17.92 7.42
CA VAL A 31 3.41 -16.61 7.52
C VAL A 31 3.91 -16.07 6.17
N PRO A 32 4.59 -16.85 5.31
CA PRO A 32 5.03 -16.35 4.00
C PRO A 32 3.87 -15.88 3.11
N SER A 33 2.76 -16.63 3.13
CA SER A 33 1.54 -16.31 2.39
C SER A 33 0.87 -15.03 2.92
N ARG A 34 0.82 -14.85 4.25
CA ARG A 34 0.33 -13.62 4.89
C ARG A 34 1.20 -12.41 4.54
N LEU A 35 2.53 -12.57 4.56
CA LEU A 35 3.47 -11.51 4.21
C LEU A 35 3.34 -11.08 2.75
N HIS A 36 3.21 -12.04 1.83
CA HIS A 36 3.01 -11.75 0.43
C HIS A 36 1.67 -11.04 0.18
N ALA A 37 0.61 -11.47 0.87
CA ALA A 37 -0.71 -10.86 0.77
C ALA A 37 -0.77 -9.46 1.40
N ALA A 38 -0.05 -9.22 2.50
CA ALA A 38 -0.04 -7.94 3.19
C ALA A 38 0.84 -6.89 2.50
N THR A 39 1.92 -7.30 1.84
CA THR A 39 2.89 -6.34 1.29
C THR A 39 2.53 -5.90 -0.13
N LYS A 40 2.32 -6.84 -1.07
CA LYS A 40 2.20 -6.49 -2.50
C LYS A 40 0.94 -5.68 -2.84
N PRO A 41 -0.28 -6.12 -2.48
CA PRO A 41 -1.48 -5.36 -2.80
C PRO A 41 -1.57 -4.07 -1.98
N GLN A 42 -1.05 -4.04 -0.75
CA GLN A 42 -1.06 -2.82 0.08
C GLN A 42 -0.13 -1.74 -0.45
N VAL A 43 1.08 -2.12 -0.86
CA VAL A 43 2.04 -1.21 -1.50
C VAL A 43 1.46 -0.63 -2.78
N LEU A 44 0.92 -1.47 -3.67
CA LEU A 44 0.31 -1.02 -4.91
C LEU A 44 -0.92 -0.14 -4.65
N GLY A 45 -1.78 -0.52 -3.70
CA GLY A 45 -2.96 0.25 -3.31
C GLY A 45 -2.59 1.65 -2.82
N MET A 46 -1.58 1.76 -1.95
CA MET A 46 -1.07 3.05 -1.49
C MET A 46 -0.52 3.90 -2.64
N MET A 47 0.22 3.31 -3.59
CA MET A 47 0.74 4.05 -4.75
C MET A 47 -0.39 4.60 -5.63
N VAL A 48 -1.43 3.81 -5.87
CA VAL A 48 -2.58 4.24 -6.68
C VAL A 48 -3.35 5.36 -5.99
N ILE A 49 -3.54 5.27 -4.66
CA ILE A 49 -4.16 6.34 -3.87
C ILE A 49 -3.32 7.62 -3.96
N ALA A 50 -2.00 7.50 -3.80
CA ALA A 50 -1.09 8.63 -3.87
C ALA A 50 -1.20 9.35 -5.23
N VAL A 51 -1.23 8.59 -6.34
CA VAL A 51 -1.46 9.17 -7.68
C VAL A 51 -2.83 9.84 -7.77
N GLY A 52 -3.89 9.22 -7.23
CA GLY A 52 -5.23 9.83 -7.19
C GLY A 52 -5.25 11.18 -6.47
N VAL A 53 -4.56 11.28 -5.33
CA VAL A 53 -4.42 12.52 -4.54
C VAL A 53 -3.62 13.57 -5.31
N ALA A 54 -2.54 13.17 -5.98
CA ALA A 54 -1.75 14.09 -6.81
C ALA A 54 -2.57 14.67 -7.98
N VAL A 55 -3.39 13.84 -8.62
CA VAL A 55 -4.31 14.25 -9.70
C VAL A 55 -5.40 15.19 -9.20
N ALA A 56 -5.96 14.95 -8.00
CA ALA A 56 -7.01 15.79 -7.43
C ALA A 56 -6.51 17.17 -6.99
N MET A 57 -5.35 17.25 -6.34
CA MET A 57 -4.88 18.49 -5.73
C MET A 57 -4.04 19.36 -6.66
N GLN A 58 -3.35 18.78 -7.64
CA GLN A 58 -2.50 19.47 -8.62
C GLN A 58 -1.54 20.53 -8.02
N SER A 59 -1.07 20.30 -6.79
CA SER A 59 -0.25 21.25 -6.03
C SER A 59 1.16 20.73 -5.83
N TRP A 60 2.14 21.60 -6.03
CA TRP A 60 3.56 21.32 -5.77
C TRP A 60 3.81 20.95 -4.30
N ALA A 61 3.08 21.59 -3.36
CA ALA A 61 3.17 21.25 -1.95
C ALA A 61 2.69 19.81 -1.70
N THR A 62 1.58 19.39 -2.33
CA THR A 62 1.09 18.02 -2.22
C THR A 62 2.13 17.02 -2.72
N LEU A 63 2.71 17.25 -3.90
CA LEU A 63 3.75 16.38 -4.45
C LEU A 63 4.99 16.30 -3.54
N ALA A 64 5.40 17.42 -2.95
CA ALA A 64 6.54 17.46 -2.02
C ALA A 64 6.34 16.58 -0.78
N PHE A 65 5.09 16.42 -0.29
CA PHE A 65 4.77 15.48 0.78
C PHE A 65 4.53 14.05 0.28
N LEU A 66 3.97 13.90 -0.90
CA LEU A 66 3.61 12.59 -1.46
C LEU A 66 4.84 11.74 -1.77
N ILE A 67 5.90 12.36 -2.30
CA ILE A 67 7.17 11.70 -2.63
C ILE A 67 7.78 11.00 -1.40
N PRO A 68 8.06 11.69 -0.27
CA PRO A 68 8.62 11.03 0.90
C PRO A 68 7.67 9.99 1.51
N ILE A 69 6.34 10.21 1.48
CA ILE A 69 5.36 9.20 1.93
C ILE A 69 5.53 7.89 1.13
N VAL A 70 5.59 8.00 -0.20
CA VAL A 70 5.78 6.87 -1.09
C VAL A 70 7.11 6.15 -0.84
N LEU A 71 8.20 6.90 -0.70
CA LEU A 71 9.53 6.34 -0.44
C LEU A 71 9.60 5.63 0.91
N ILE A 72 9.10 6.25 1.96
CA ILE A 72 9.08 5.66 3.31
C ILE A 72 8.19 4.41 3.32
N GLN A 73 7.05 4.42 2.62
CA GLN A 73 6.20 3.24 2.50
C GLN A 73 6.93 2.08 1.79
N MET A 74 7.69 2.38 0.73
CA MET A 74 8.53 1.41 0.00
C MET A 74 9.64 0.83 0.86
N ALA A 75 10.21 1.61 1.77
CA ALA A 75 11.21 1.11 2.72
C ALA A 75 10.57 0.30 3.86
N THR A 76 9.43 0.76 4.38
CA THR A 76 8.77 0.15 5.55
C THR A 76 8.22 -1.23 5.25
N ALA A 77 7.66 -1.45 4.05
CA ALA A 77 7.10 -2.73 3.64
C ALA A 77 8.13 -3.90 3.68
N PRO A 78 9.30 -3.83 3.01
CA PRO A 78 10.31 -4.88 3.05
C PRO A 78 10.97 -5.02 4.43
N ILE A 79 11.21 -3.92 5.16
CA ILE A 79 11.76 -3.99 6.52
C ILE A 79 10.80 -4.76 7.43
N SER A 80 9.51 -4.43 7.40
CA SER A 80 8.48 -5.14 8.18
C SER A 80 8.39 -6.60 7.79
N ALA A 81 8.42 -6.90 6.48
CA ALA A 81 8.39 -8.27 5.98
C ALA A 81 9.61 -9.08 6.46
N HIS A 82 10.81 -8.49 6.40
CA HIS A 82 12.04 -9.15 6.85
C HIS A 82 12.04 -9.40 8.36
N MET A 83 11.58 -8.44 9.16
CA MET A 83 11.46 -8.60 10.62
C MET A 83 10.49 -9.71 11.00
N VAL A 84 9.30 -9.74 10.36
CA VAL A 84 8.27 -10.77 10.62
C VAL A 84 8.74 -12.14 10.14
N ALA A 85 9.39 -12.23 8.97
CA ALA A 85 9.95 -13.48 8.46
C ALA A 85 11.01 -14.05 9.41
N ARG A 86 11.91 -13.20 9.94
CA ARG A 86 12.93 -13.61 10.91
C ARG A 86 12.33 -14.12 12.23
N GLN A 87 11.26 -13.49 12.70
CA GLN A 87 10.54 -13.94 13.90
C GLN A 87 9.83 -15.27 13.66
N ALA A 88 9.16 -15.42 12.51
CA ALA A 88 8.49 -16.66 12.15
C ALA A 88 9.47 -17.84 12.01
N TYR A 89 10.67 -17.62 11.45
CA TYR A 89 11.72 -18.64 11.38
C TYR A 89 12.27 -19.04 12.75
N ARG A 90 12.16 -18.18 13.77
CA ARG A 90 12.64 -18.46 15.14
C ARG A 90 11.59 -19.11 16.03
N ASN A 91 10.31 -18.89 15.73
CA ASN A 91 9.18 -19.34 16.53
C ASN A 91 8.49 -20.59 15.96
N GLY A 92 8.80 -20.98 14.72
CA GLY A 92 8.46 -22.27 14.13
C GLY A 92 9.65 -23.21 14.18
#